data_AF-A0A7C4DK27-F1
#
_entry.id   AF-A0A7C4DK27-F1
#
_cell.length_a   1.000
_cell.length_b   1.000
_cell.length_c   1.000
_cell.angle_alpha   90.00
_cell.angle_beta   90.00
_cell.angle_gamma   90.00
#
_symmetry.space_group_name_H-M   'P 1'
#
loop_
_entity.id
_entity.type
_entity.pdbx_description
1 polymer ?
#
loop_
_entity_poly.entity_id
_entity_poly.type
_entity_poly.pdbx_seq_one_letter_code
_entity_poly.pdbx_strand_id
1 'polypeptide(L)'
;MSAPTGSPPRSPAPPAAGATAAPKTATAELNDILSVALKAGSSDVHIKAGLPPIFRIDGSLYPYKESQRLTPDMVNRIAFGIMNKGQQEKFRANMEIDLA
;
A
#
# COMPACT_ATOMS: atom_id res chain seq x y z
N MET A 1 40.50 24.71 -8.35
CA MET A 1 39.18 25.04 -7.80
C MET A 1 38.18 24.90 -8.93
N SER A 2 37.07 24.17 -8.90
CA SER A 2 36.48 23.18 -8.01
C SER A 2 35.33 22.60 -8.85
N ALA A 3 35.19 21.29 -8.89
CA ALA A 3 33.90 20.65 -9.16
C ALA A 3 33.48 19.96 -7.84
N PRO A 4 32.28 19.39 -7.67
CA PRO A 4 31.01 19.52 -8.41
C PRO A 4 29.78 19.62 -7.47
N THR A 5 28.64 20.20 -7.88
CA THR A 5 27.33 19.77 -7.33
C THR A 5 26.17 20.17 -8.25
N GLY A 6 25.94 19.36 -9.28
CA GLY A 6 24.67 19.34 -9.99
C GLY A 6 23.89 18.12 -9.54
N SER A 7 22.92 18.31 -8.65
CA SER A 7 21.99 17.26 -8.24
C SER A 7 21.25 16.68 -9.45
N PRO A 8 21.00 15.36 -9.54
CA PRO A 8 20.23 14.81 -10.64
C PRO A 8 18.76 15.28 -10.56
N PRO A 9 18.07 15.44 -11.71
CA PRO A 9 16.65 15.70 -11.72
C PRO A 9 15.91 14.51 -11.09
N ARG A 10 15.09 14.78 -10.08
CA ARG A 10 14.13 13.82 -9.55
C ARG A 10 13.22 13.40 -10.70
N SER A 11 13.33 12.15 -11.12
CA SER A 11 12.43 11.54 -12.09
C SER A 11 10.98 11.83 -11.70
N PRO A 12 10.13 12.35 -12.60
CA PRO A 12 8.71 12.42 -12.33
C PRO A 12 8.20 10.98 -12.24
N ALA A 13 7.61 10.63 -11.10
CA ALA A 13 6.84 9.41 -10.95
C ALA A 13 5.78 9.37 -12.07
N PRO A 14 5.55 8.22 -12.71
CA PRO A 14 4.62 8.13 -13.83
C PRO A 14 3.19 8.50 -13.37
N PRO A 15 2.37 9.08 -14.27
CA PRO A 15 0.99 9.40 -13.96
C PRO A 15 0.23 8.09 -13.73
N ALA A 16 -0.39 7.97 -12.57
CA ALA A 16 -1.28 6.85 -12.26
C ALA A 16 -2.54 6.96 -13.13
N ALA A 17 -2.49 6.34 -14.30
CA ALA A 17 -3.63 6.17 -15.18
C ALA A 17 -4.57 5.08 -14.63
N GLY A 18 -5.85 5.43 -14.53
CA GLY A 18 -6.97 4.49 -14.55
C GLY A 18 -7.48 4.03 -13.18
N ALA A 19 -8.38 4.80 -12.58
CA ALA A 19 -9.30 4.30 -11.58
C ALA A 19 -10.67 4.08 -12.24
N THR A 20 -11.02 2.83 -12.51
CA THR A 20 -12.42 2.41 -12.72
C THR A 20 -12.57 0.99 -12.17
N ALA A 21 -12.47 0.87 -10.85
CA ALA A 21 -13.03 -0.26 -10.13
C ALA A 21 -14.13 0.30 -9.22
N ALA A 22 -15.33 -0.27 -9.33
CA ALA A 22 -16.52 0.10 -8.57
C ALA A 22 -16.23 0.19 -7.06
N PRO A 23 -17.03 0.94 -6.27
CA PRO A 23 -16.79 1.09 -4.83
C PRO A 23 -17.06 -0.24 -4.12
N LYS A 24 -16.08 -1.13 -4.10
CA LYS A 24 -16.01 -2.20 -3.12
C LYS A 24 -15.75 -1.54 -1.77
N THR A 25 -16.46 -1.97 -0.73
CA THR A 25 -16.19 -1.54 0.65
C THR A 25 -14.72 -1.79 0.95
N ALA A 26 -14.02 -0.84 1.57
CA ALA A 26 -12.57 -0.93 1.79
C ALA A 26 -12.13 -2.22 2.52
N THR A 27 -12.98 -2.70 3.44
CA THR A 27 -12.81 -3.97 4.14
C THR A 27 -12.89 -5.17 3.19
N ALA A 28 -13.75 -5.13 2.17
CA ALA A 28 -13.88 -6.20 1.18
C ALA A 28 -12.65 -6.27 0.25
N GLU A 29 -12.09 -5.12 -0.14
CA GLU A 29 -10.85 -5.09 -0.93
C GLU A 29 -9.66 -5.65 -0.15
N LEU A 30 -9.52 -5.29 1.12
CA LEU A 30 -8.48 -5.85 1.98
C LEU A 30 -8.68 -7.35 2.18
N ASN A 31 -9.91 -7.80 2.45
CA ASN A 31 -10.21 -9.23 2.63
C ASN A 31 -9.91 -10.05 1.37
N ASP A 32 -10.20 -9.53 0.17
CA ASP A 32 -9.84 -10.17 -1.10
C ASP A 32 -8.31 -10.34 -1.18
N ILE A 33 -7.55 -9.27 -0.92
CA ILE A 33 -6.07 -9.28 -0.95
C ILE A 33 -5.50 -10.28 0.06
N LEU A 34 -6.00 -10.26 1.30
CA LEU A 34 -5.56 -11.17 2.36
C LEU A 34 -5.92 -12.62 2.06
N SER A 35 -7.09 -12.87 1.46
CA SER A 35 -7.50 -14.21 1.05
C SER A 35 -6.59 -14.78 -0.04
N VAL A 36 -6.17 -13.95 -0.99
CA VAL A 36 -5.19 -14.34 -2.01
C VAL A 36 -3.83 -14.58 -1.36
N ALA A 37 -3.39 -13.70 -0.46
CA ALA A 37 -2.13 -13.85 0.25
C ALA A 37 -2.07 -15.15 1.07
N LEU A 38 -3.16 -15.51 1.76
CA LEU A 38 -3.27 -16.78 2.49
C LEU A 38 -3.20 -17.99 1.55
N LYS A 39 -3.91 -17.95 0.42
CA LYS A 39 -3.86 -19.02 -0.60
C LYS A 39 -2.46 -19.16 -1.22
N ALA A 40 -1.75 -18.04 -1.34
CA ALA A 40 -0.38 -18.01 -1.86
C ALA A 40 0.67 -18.41 -0.81
N GLY A 41 0.30 -18.66 0.44
CA GLY A 41 1.25 -18.98 1.51
C GLY A 41 2.11 -17.79 1.94
N SER A 42 1.60 -16.56 1.76
CA SER A 42 2.31 -15.34 2.14
C SER A 42 2.32 -15.16 3.65
N SER A 43 3.51 -14.96 4.22
CA SER A 43 3.68 -14.62 5.64
C SER A 43 3.35 -13.16 5.92
N ASP A 44 3.56 -12.27 4.94
CA ASP A 44 3.33 -10.83 5.12
C ASP A 44 2.79 -10.19 3.85
N VAL A 45 1.94 -9.16 4.01
CA VAL A 45 1.38 -8.40 2.90
C VAL A 45 1.76 -6.94 3.06
N HIS A 46 2.51 -6.40 2.10
CA HIS A 46 2.90 -5.01 2.07
C HIS A 46 1.95 -4.23 1.14
N ILE A 47 1.30 -3.21 1.70
CA ILE A 47 0.36 -2.33 1.00
C ILE A 47 1.01 -0.95 0.89
N LYS A 48 1.23 -0.45 -0.33
CA LYS A 48 1.82 0.86 -0.59
C LYS A 48 1.09 1.58 -1.71
N ALA A 49 0.82 2.88 -1.52
CA ALA A 49 0.20 3.70 -2.55
C ALA A 49 1.10 3.81 -3.81
N GLY A 50 0.50 3.69 -4.98
CA GLY A 50 1.17 3.73 -6.29
C GLY A 50 1.76 2.38 -6.74
N LEU A 51 1.82 1.39 -5.86
CA LEU A 51 2.28 0.03 -6.15
C LEU A 51 1.14 -0.98 -5.97
N PRO A 52 1.20 -2.13 -6.66
CA PRO A 52 0.37 -3.27 -6.29
C PRO A 52 0.75 -3.80 -4.90
N PRO A 53 -0.14 -4.54 -4.22
CA PRO A 53 0.20 -5.29 -3.01
C PRO A 53 1.39 -6.20 -3.26
N ILE A 54 2.30 -6.29 -2.29
CA ILE A 54 3.47 -7.16 -2.37
C ILE A 54 3.34 -8.23 -1.29
N PHE A 55 3.39 -9.48 -1.71
CA PHE A 55 3.32 -10.64 -0.83
C PHE A 55 4.73 -11.12 -0.50
N ARG A 56 4.99 -11.43 0.77
CA ARG A 56 6.22 -12.08 1.20
C ARG A 56 5.95 -13.57 1.34
N ILE A 57 6.46 -14.37 0.43
CA ILE A 57 6.30 -15.84 0.39
C ILE A 57 7.70 -16.44 0.49
N ASP A 58 7.92 -17.29 1.51
CA ASP A 58 9.22 -17.95 1.76
C ASP A 58 10.42 -16.98 1.75
N GLY A 59 10.24 -15.80 2.33
CA GLY A 59 11.28 -14.76 2.41
C GLY A 59 11.50 -13.94 1.13
N SER A 60 10.78 -14.26 0.04
CA SER A 60 10.85 -13.53 -1.24
C SER A 60 9.64 -12.63 -1.44
N LEU A 61 9.86 -11.44 -2.01
CA LEU A 61 8.81 -10.44 -2.26
C LEU A 61 8.24 -10.60 -3.67
N TYR A 62 6.95 -10.91 -3.76
CA TYR A 62 6.20 -11.08 -5.00
C TYR A 62 5.14 -10.00 -5.15
N PRO A 63 5.26 -9.10 -6.15
CA PRO A 63 4.22 -8.13 -6.44
C PRO A 63 3.00 -8.84 -7.03
N TYR A 64 1.82 -8.58 -6.49
CA TYR A 64 0.57 -9.15 -6.95
C TYR A 64 0.08 -8.42 -8.21
N LYS A 65 0.57 -8.85 -9.38
CA LYS A 65 0.32 -8.19 -10.67
C LYS A 65 -1.14 -8.27 -11.16
N GLU A 66 -1.91 -9.24 -10.68
CA GLU A 66 -3.34 -9.34 -10.99
C GLU A 66 -4.17 -8.29 -10.24
N SER A 67 -3.65 -7.75 -9.14
CA SER A 67 -4.24 -6.62 -8.44
C SER A 67 -3.84 -5.30 -9.09
N GLN A 68 -4.82 -4.41 -9.18
CA GLN A 68 -4.62 -3.06 -9.64
C GLN A 68 -3.75 -2.26 -8.67
N ARG A 69 -3.04 -1.26 -9.20
CA ARG A 69 -2.24 -0.35 -8.36
C ARG A 69 -3.13 0.31 -7.31
N LEU A 70 -2.66 0.27 -6.07
CA LEU A 70 -3.37 0.89 -4.96
C LEU A 70 -3.27 2.41 -5.06
N THR A 71 -4.40 3.09 -5.12
CA THR A 71 -4.41 4.56 -5.06
C THR A 71 -4.21 5.04 -3.61
N PRO A 72 -3.70 6.26 -3.39
CA PRO A 72 -3.57 6.81 -2.03
C PRO A 72 -4.90 6.81 -1.26
N ASP A 73 -6.01 7.13 -1.93
CA ASP A 73 -7.36 7.05 -1.37
C ASP A 73 -7.74 5.64 -0.90
N MET A 74 -7.47 4.63 -1.72
CA MET A 74 -7.74 3.23 -1.35
C MET A 74 -6.91 2.82 -0.13
N VAL A 75 -5.61 3.13 -0.12
CA VAL A 75 -4.73 2.79 1.02
C VAL A 75 -5.21 3.47 2.30
N ASN A 76 -5.60 4.75 2.22
CA ASN A 76 -6.18 5.46 3.36
C ASN A 76 -7.47 4.78 3.83
N ARG A 77 -8.40 4.46 2.91
CA ARG A 77 -9.66 3.78 3.28
C ARG A 77 -9.43 2.42 3.93
N ILE A 78 -8.47 1.65 3.42
CA ILE A 78 -8.07 0.35 4.00
C ILE A 78 -7.49 0.57 5.40
N ALA A 79 -6.54 1.50 5.56
CA ALA A 79 -5.88 1.80 6.83
C ALA A 79 -6.87 2.30 7.89
N PHE A 80 -7.72 3.28 7.55
CA PHE A 80 -8.75 3.78 8.47
C PHE A 80 -9.88 2.76 8.71
N GLY A 81 -10.09 1.82 7.77
CA GLY A 81 -11.09 0.75 7.89
C GLY A 81 -10.71 -0.35 8.89
N ILE A 82 -9.41 -0.57 9.12
CA ILE A 82 -8.92 -1.53 10.14
C ILE A 82 -8.71 -0.89 11.51
N MET A 83 -8.59 0.44 11.59
CA MET A 83 -8.34 1.17 12.82
C MET A 83 -9.63 1.58 13.54
N ASN A 84 -9.67 1.38 14.86
CA ASN A 84 -10.69 1.98 15.73
C ASN A 84 -10.42 3.49 15.98
N LYS A 85 -11.39 4.23 16.52
CA LYS A 85 -11.26 5.70 16.69
C LYS A 85 -10.02 6.13 17.47
N GLY A 86 -9.69 5.46 18.57
CA GLY A 86 -8.50 5.79 19.37
C GLY A 86 -7.19 5.47 18.65
N GLN A 87 -7.17 4.42 17.82
CA GLN A 87 -6.06 4.08 16.94
C GLN A 87 -5.88 5.13 15.84
N GLN A 88 -6.97 5.62 15.25
CA GLN A 88 -6.90 6.68 14.23
C GLN A 88 -6.31 7.98 14.79
N GLU A 89 -6.66 8.35 16.02
CA GLU A 89 -6.08 9.53 16.69
C GLU A 89 -4.58 9.37 16.94
N LYS A 90 -4.16 8.20 17.45
CA LYS A 90 -2.73 7.88 17.62
C LYS A 90 -1.97 7.90 16.29
N PHE A 91 -2.54 7.31 15.24
CA PHE A 91 -1.95 7.34 13.90
C PHE A 91 -1.79 8.78 13.38
N ARG A 92 -2.78 9.65 13.59
CA ARG A 92 -2.67 11.07 13.20
C ARG A 92 -1.61 11.84 13.98
N ALA A 93 -1.44 11.53 15.26
CA ALA A 93 -0.45 12.20 16.10
C ALA A 93 0.98 11.73 15.81
N ASN A 94 1.16 10.42 15.60
CA ASN A 94 2.48 9.80 15.52
C ASN A 94 2.91 9.47 14.08
N MET A 95 2.00 9.58 13.10
CA MET A 95 2.16 9.11 11.71
C MET A 95 2.44 7.61 11.56
N GLU A 96 2.31 6.85 12.65
CA GLU A 96 2.47 5.41 12.71
C GLU A 96 1.53 4.82 13.76
N ILE A 97 1.20 3.54 13.58
CA ILE A 97 0.48 2.77 14.60
C ILE A 97 0.71 1.29 14.41
N ASP A 98 0.81 0.59 15.54
CA ASP A 98 0.77 -0.87 15.62
C ASP A 98 -0.62 -1.31 16.12
N LEU A 99 -1.16 -2.35 15.50
CA LEU A 99 -2.48 -2.90 15.76
C LEU A 99 -2.30 -4.30 16.35
N ALA A 100 -2.60 -4.46 17.64
CA ALA A 100 -2.51 -5.72 18.38
C ALA A 100 -3.87 -6.43 18.50
#